data_AF-A0A1B2EKI5-F1
#
_entry.id   AF-A0A1B2EKI5-F1
#
_cell.length_a   1.000
_cell.length_b   1.000
_cell.length_c   1.000
_cell.angle_alpha   90.00
_cell.angle_beta   90.00
_cell.angle_gamma   90.00
#
_symmetry.space_group_name_H-M   'P 1'
#
loop_
_entity.id
_entity.type
_entity.pdbx_description
1 polymer ?
#
loop_
_entity_poly.entity_id
_entity_poly.type
_entity_poly.pdbx_seq_one_letter_code
_entity_poly.pdbx_strand_id
1 'polypeptide(L)'
;MQRVLLASLVALAASACAYRPDPVELVKIVDSPADIRVCTRLGEVSPVTPTTPGTHTPVNIGFGVTLGRSTFGHATQDMLQATVALGGTHLYLQQVSHDWSLVRGIAYRCGPGVREDVVIRAKG
;
A
#
# COMPACT_ATOMS: atom_id res chain seq x y z
N MET A 1 41.81 -32.06 -32.36
CA MET A 1 40.47 -31.70 -32.88
C MET A 1 39.81 -30.80 -31.85
N GLN A 2 39.78 -29.50 -32.12
CA GLN A 2 39.43 -28.44 -31.18
C GLN A 2 38.54 -27.45 -31.96
N ARG A 3 37.24 -27.52 -31.72
CA ARG A 3 36.18 -26.58 -32.15
C ARG A 3 34.86 -27.19 -31.68
N VAL A 4 33.89 -26.35 -31.34
CA VAL A 4 32.50 -26.72 -30.98
C VAL A 4 32.25 -27.03 -29.49
N LEU A 5 32.62 -26.13 -28.57
CA LEU A 5 31.95 -26.04 -27.26
C LEU A 5 31.94 -24.60 -26.71
N LEU A 6 31.73 -23.59 -27.57
CA LEU A 6 31.68 -22.17 -27.14
C LEU A 6 30.50 -21.41 -27.75
N ALA A 7 29.36 -22.06 -27.99
CA ALA A 7 28.19 -21.41 -28.60
C ALA A 7 26.90 -21.49 -27.76
N SER A 8 26.96 -21.98 -26.51
CA SER A 8 25.75 -22.23 -25.71
C SER A 8 25.58 -21.35 -24.47
N LEU A 9 26.50 -20.43 -24.19
CA LEU A 9 26.49 -19.61 -22.96
C LEU A 9 25.90 -18.20 -23.10
N VAL A 10 25.55 -17.76 -24.32
CA VAL A 10 25.06 -16.39 -24.56
C VAL A 10 23.53 -16.26 -24.44
N ALA A 11 22.79 -17.38 -24.38
CA ALA A 11 21.33 -17.35 -24.42
C ALA A 11 20.62 -17.19 -23.05
N LEU A 12 21.36 -17.12 -21.93
CA LEU A 12 20.77 -16.96 -20.58
C LEU A 12 20.78 -15.53 -20.03
N ALA A 13 21.31 -14.54 -20.77
CA ALA A 13 21.40 -13.16 -20.28
C ALA A 13 20.15 -12.30 -20.54
N ALA A 14 19.14 -12.81 -21.26
CA ALA A 14 18.00 -12.01 -21.74
C ALA A 14 16.72 -12.09 -20.87
N SER A 15 16.69 -12.88 -19.80
CA SER A 15 15.49 -13.08 -18.97
C SER A 15 15.54 -12.41 -17.60
N ALA A 16 16.45 -11.45 -17.38
CA ALA A 16 16.28 -10.49 -16.29
C ALA A 16 15.20 -9.50 -16.71
N CYS A 17 13.93 -9.91 -16.62
CA CYS A 17 12.80 -9.01 -16.65
C CYS A 17 13.09 -7.88 -15.65
N ALA A 18 13.31 -6.66 -16.13
CA ALA A 18 13.45 -5.50 -15.27
C ALA A 18 12.10 -5.27 -14.60
N TYR A 19 11.93 -5.81 -13.39
CA TYR A 19 10.75 -5.58 -12.56
C TYR A 19 10.61 -4.06 -12.36
N ARG A 20 9.54 -3.49 -12.90
CA ARG A 20 9.15 -2.12 -12.65
C ARG A 20 8.01 -2.17 -11.64
N PRO A 21 8.24 -1.74 -10.39
CA PRO A 21 7.19 -1.75 -9.39
C PRO A 21 6.08 -0.79 -9.82
N ASP A 22 4.84 -1.17 -9.54
CA ASP A 22 3.70 -0.29 -9.74
C ASP A 22 3.80 0.91 -8.77
N PRO A 23 3.27 2.10 -9.13
CA PRO A 23 3.35 3.28 -8.27
C PRO A 23 2.80 3.07 -6.86
N VAL A 24 1.82 2.19 -6.70
CA VAL A 24 1.23 1.83 -5.40
C VAL A 24 2.16 0.99 -4.54
N GLU A 25 3.03 0.17 -5.13
CA GLU A 25 4.04 -0.62 -4.41
C GLU A 25 5.17 0.27 -3.85
N LEU A 26 5.30 1.49 -4.36
CA LEU A 26 6.24 2.50 -3.88
C LEU A 26 5.69 3.30 -2.70
N VAL A 27 4.38 3.21 -2.41
CA VAL A 27 3.77 3.90 -1.26
C VAL A 27 3.99 3.08 -0.01
N LYS A 28 4.59 3.71 1.00
CA LYS A 28 4.89 3.07 2.28
C LYS A 28 3.71 3.18 3.23
N ILE A 29 3.29 2.06 3.82
CA ILE A 29 2.26 2.06 4.86
C ILE A 29 2.93 2.18 6.22
N VAL A 30 2.46 3.14 7.02
CA VAL A 30 2.99 3.43 8.36
C VAL A 30 1.84 3.58 9.35
N ASP A 31 2.05 3.18 10.60
CA ASP A 31 1.01 3.20 11.64
C ASP A 31 1.42 4.02 12.88
N SER A 32 2.66 4.49 12.93
CA SER A 32 3.20 5.32 13.99
C SER A 32 3.24 6.79 13.57
N PRO A 33 2.73 7.71 14.40
CA PRO A 33 2.82 9.15 14.12
C PRO A 33 4.27 9.67 14.20
N ALA A 34 5.21 8.90 14.75
CA ALA A 34 6.62 9.28 14.76
C ALA A 34 7.24 9.27 13.36
N ASP A 35 6.82 8.33 12.51
CA ASP A 35 7.41 8.10 11.18
C ASP A 35 6.98 9.21 10.20
N ILE A 36 5.79 9.77 10.39
CA ILE A 36 5.25 10.86 9.56
C ILE A 36 5.48 12.26 10.13
N ARG A 37 6.18 12.38 11.27
CA ARG A 37 6.34 13.67 11.99
C ARG A 37 6.97 14.76 11.14
N VAL A 38 7.88 14.38 10.24
CA VAL A 38 8.63 15.30 9.36
C VAL A 38 8.00 15.42 7.96
N CYS A 39 6.86 14.77 7.73
CA CYS A 39 6.22 14.69 6.43
C CYS A 39 5.15 15.76 6.25
N THR A 40 4.89 16.12 4.99
CA THR A 40 3.80 17.03 4.63
C THR A 40 2.51 16.23 4.48
N ARG A 41 1.48 16.59 5.25
CA ARG A 41 0.14 16.01 5.12
C ARG A 41 -0.51 16.48 3.83
N LEU A 42 -0.99 15.55 3.00
CA LEU A 42 -1.67 15.86 1.74
C LEU A 42 -3.19 15.84 1.89
N GLY A 43 -3.73 14.91 2.68
CA GLY A 43 -5.17 14.81 2.90
C GLY A 43 -5.59 13.44 3.42
N GLU A 44 -6.87 13.34 3.81
CA GLU A 44 -7.48 12.05 4.14
C GLU A 44 -7.85 11.33 2.85
N VAL A 45 -7.54 10.04 2.78
CA VAL A 45 -7.79 9.21 1.59
C VAL A 45 -8.88 8.16 1.83
N SER A 46 -9.36 8.03 3.07
CA SER A 46 -10.49 7.15 3.39
C SER A 46 -11.38 7.70 4.50
N PRO A 47 -12.65 7.29 4.54
CA PRO A 47 -13.42 7.35 5.78
C PRO A 47 -12.82 6.41 6.85
N VAL A 48 -13.36 6.48 8.07
CA VAL A 48 -13.05 5.51 9.12
C VAL A 48 -13.44 4.11 8.63
N THR A 49 -12.45 3.23 8.55
CA THR A 49 -12.55 1.90 7.91
C THR A 49 -12.37 0.80 8.95
N PRO A 50 -13.27 -0.19 9.02
CA PRO A 50 -13.08 -1.38 9.83
C PRO A 50 -11.94 -2.26 9.31
N THR A 51 -11.04 -2.68 10.20
CA THR A 51 -9.99 -3.66 9.86
C THR A 51 -10.45 -5.09 10.05
N THR A 52 -11.48 -5.31 10.87
CA THR A 52 -12.03 -6.65 11.10
C THR A 52 -12.58 -7.24 9.82
N PRO A 53 -12.37 -8.53 9.54
CA PRO A 53 -13.03 -9.22 8.45
C PRO A 53 -14.55 -9.07 8.56
N GLY A 54 -15.14 -8.27 7.68
CA GLY A 54 -16.59 -8.05 7.67
C GLY A 54 -17.35 -9.27 7.15
N THR A 55 -18.47 -9.61 7.80
CA THR A 55 -19.58 -10.31 7.16
C THR A 55 -20.28 -9.33 6.21
N HIS A 56 -20.45 -9.75 4.95
CA HIS A 56 -20.98 -8.98 3.83
C HIS A 56 -22.09 -7.99 4.24
N THR A 57 -21.76 -6.71 4.29
CA THR A 57 -22.77 -5.65 4.36
C THR A 57 -22.55 -4.75 3.16
N PRO A 58 -23.47 -4.75 2.18
CA PRO A 58 -23.36 -3.89 1.02
C PRO A 58 -23.39 -2.43 1.45
N VAL A 59 -22.27 -1.72 1.31
CA VAL A 59 -22.23 -0.26 1.45
C VAL A 59 -22.47 0.34 0.06
N ASN A 60 -23.68 0.86 -0.18
CA ASN A 60 -23.97 1.61 -1.39
C ASN A 60 -23.29 2.98 -1.34
N ILE A 61 -22.13 3.11 -1.97
CA ILE A 61 -21.42 4.38 -2.14
C ILE A 61 -21.88 5.13 -3.40
N GLY A 62 -23.18 5.38 -3.59
CA GLY A 62 -23.69 6.26 -4.67
C GLY A 62 -23.32 5.92 -6.14
N PHE A 63 -22.54 4.86 -6.37
CA PHE A 63 -21.95 4.42 -7.64
C PHE A 63 -22.29 2.95 -7.96
N GLY A 64 -23.16 2.30 -7.19
CA GLY A 64 -23.61 0.93 -7.44
C GLY A 64 -22.64 -0.20 -7.05
N VAL A 65 -21.65 0.06 -6.20
CA VAL A 65 -20.65 -0.94 -5.78
C VAL A 65 -21.00 -1.53 -4.41
N THR A 66 -20.86 -2.85 -4.24
CA THR A 66 -21.04 -3.61 -2.98
C THR A 66 -19.72 -4.27 -2.59
N LEU A 67 -19.20 -4.00 -1.39
CA LEU A 67 -17.98 -4.65 -0.86
C LEU A 67 -18.32 -5.71 0.20
N GLY A 68 -17.71 -6.89 0.11
CA GLY A 68 -17.84 -7.97 1.11
C GLY A 68 -16.64 -8.92 1.15
N ARG A 69 -16.29 -9.34 2.39
CA ARG A 69 -15.11 -10.10 2.89
C ARG A 69 -13.80 -9.30 2.94
N SER A 70 -13.24 -9.21 4.16
CA SER A 70 -12.24 -8.23 4.64
C SER A 70 -12.07 -7.01 3.74
N THR A 71 -12.99 -6.06 3.89
CA THR A 71 -12.96 -4.78 3.19
C THR A 71 -11.66 -4.04 3.40
N PHE A 72 -10.90 -4.37 4.45
CA PHE A 72 -9.66 -3.69 4.75
C PHE A 72 -8.58 -3.89 3.70
N GLY A 73 -8.43 -5.07 3.08
CA GLY A 73 -7.46 -5.28 2.00
C GLY A 73 -7.78 -4.43 0.76
N HIS A 74 -9.05 -4.47 0.33
CA HIS A 74 -9.54 -3.65 -0.79
C HIS A 74 -9.48 -2.14 -0.47
N ALA A 75 -9.92 -1.75 0.73
CA ALA A 75 -9.86 -0.36 1.16
C ALA A 75 -8.41 0.12 1.27
N THR A 76 -7.47 -0.74 1.69
CA THR A 76 -6.04 -0.40 1.70
C THR A 76 -5.55 -0.15 0.27
N GLN A 77 -5.95 -0.98 -0.69
CA GLN A 77 -5.62 -0.76 -2.10
C GLN A 77 -6.19 0.56 -2.63
N ASP A 78 -7.45 0.88 -2.32
CA ASP A 78 -8.07 2.16 -2.69
C ASP A 78 -7.35 3.35 -2.05
N MET A 79 -6.94 3.23 -0.78
CA MET A 79 -6.15 4.23 -0.06
C MET A 79 -4.77 4.44 -0.69
N LEU A 80 -4.09 3.37 -1.10
CA LEU A 80 -2.81 3.44 -1.80
C LEU A 80 -2.98 4.17 -3.13
N GLN A 81 -4.00 3.81 -3.90
CA GLN A 81 -4.29 4.46 -5.18
C GLN A 81 -4.62 5.94 -5.02
N ALA A 82 -5.43 6.30 -4.03
CA ALA A 82 -5.71 7.69 -3.67
C ALA A 82 -4.46 8.44 -3.19
N THR A 83 -3.57 7.78 -2.45
CA THR A 83 -2.29 8.36 -2.01
C THR A 83 -1.40 8.67 -3.20
N VAL A 84 -1.29 7.76 -4.18
CA VAL A 84 -0.56 8.00 -5.43
C VAL A 84 -1.19 9.16 -6.21
N ALA A 85 -2.53 9.21 -6.31
CA ALA A 85 -3.23 10.28 -7.02
C ALA A 85 -2.99 11.67 -6.41
N LEU A 86 -2.78 11.74 -5.09
CA LEU A 86 -2.39 12.98 -4.39
C LEU A 86 -0.88 13.28 -4.50
N GLY A 87 -0.09 12.40 -5.13
CA GLY A 87 1.37 12.50 -5.19
C GLY A 87 2.04 12.25 -3.83
N GLY A 88 1.40 11.43 -3.00
CA GLY A 88 1.92 10.95 -1.72
C GLY A 88 2.92 9.82 -1.89
N THR A 89 3.67 9.60 -0.83
CA THR A 89 4.71 8.55 -0.74
C THR A 89 4.46 7.64 0.45
N HIS A 90 3.68 8.11 1.43
CA HIS A 90 3.39 7.37 2.65
C HIS A 90 1.88 7.44 2.91
N LEU A 91 1.31 6.27 3.21
CA LEU A 91 -0.04 6.11 3.71
C LEU A 91 0.04 5.88 5.22
N TYR A 92 -0.40 6.86 6.00
CA TYR A 92 -0.52 6.72 7.43
C TYR A 92 -1.87 6.12 7.80
N LEU A 93 -1.85 4.99 8.49
CA LEU A 93 -3.00 4.37 9.11
C LEU A 93 -3.15 4.89 10.53
N GLN A 94 -4.00 5.90 10.69
CA GLN A 94 -4.32 6.43 12.00
C GLN A 94 -5.22 5.47 12.76
N GLN A 95 -4.80 5.09 13.96
CA GLN A 95 -5.63 4.35 14.89
C GLN A 95 -6.83 5.21 15.34
N VAL A 96 -8.05 4.76 15.04
CA VAL A 96 -9.30 5.41 15.51
C VAL A 96 -9.86 4.67 16.73
N SER A 97 -9.71 3.34 16.77
CA SER A 97 -10.06 2.52 17.94
C SER A 97 -8.82 1.96 18.63
N HIS A 98 -8.84 1.92 19.97
CA HIS A 98 -7.75 1.39 20.80
C HIS A 98 -7.31 -0.04 20.47
N ASP A 99 -8.23 -0.84 19.94
CA ASP A 99 -8.00 -2.24 19.55
C ASP A 99 -7.66 -2.42 18.07
N TRP A 100 -7.38 -1.32 17.34
CA TRP A 100 -7.11 -1.29 15.91
C TRP A 100 -8.24 -1.80 15.03
N SER A 101 -9.47 -1.96 15.56
CA SER A 101 -10.62 -2.39 14.75
C SER A 101 -11.09 -1.33 13.75
N LEU A 102 -10.76 -0.06 13.99
CA LEU A 102 -11.10 1.08 13.16
C LEU A 102 -9.86 1.91 12.91
N VAL A 103 -9.59 2.20 11.63
CA VAL A 103 -8.48 3.04 11.20
C VAL A 103 -8.94 4.09 10.20
N ARG A 104 -8.12 5.12 10.00
CA ARG A 104 -8.31 6.14 8.95
C ARG A 104 -7.03 6.28 8.15
N GLY A 105 -7.14 6.25 6.81
CA GLY A 105 -6.01 6.48 5.91
C GLY A 105 -5.77 7.96 5.65
N ILE A 106 -4.52 8.40 5.81
CA ILE A 106 -4.08 9.77 5.54
C ILE A 106 -2.83 9.73 4.66
N ALA A 107 -2.87 10.46 3.54
CA ALA A 107 -1.75 10.57 2.62
C ALA A 107 -0.72 11.61 3.09
N TYR A 108 0.55 11.24 3.01
CA TYR A 108 1.70 12.08 3.32
C TYR A 108 2.74 12.06 2.19
N ARG A 109 3.41 13.20 2.03
CA ARG A 109 4.64 13.32 1.24
C ARG A 109 5.83 13.47 2.18
N CYS A 110 6.74 12.51 2.14
CA CYS A 110 7.94 12.49 2.95
C CYS A 110 9.19 12.66 2.06
N GLY A 111 10.23 13.28 2.62
CA GLY A 111 11.54 13.36 2.00
C GLY A 111 12.38 12.09 2.22
N PRO A 112 13.55 11.98 1.58
CA PRO A 112 14.50 10.89 1.83
C PRO A 112 14.97 10.94 3.30
N GLY A 113 14.93 9.80 4.00
CA GLY A 113 15.41 9.67 5.40
C GLY A 113 14.35 9.36 6.46
N VAL A 114 13.08 9.19 6.07
CA VAL A 114 12.04 8.70 7.00
C VAL A 114 12.23 7.20 7.28
N ARG A 115 12.23 6.84 8.56
CA ARG A 115 12.40 5.46 9.04
C ARG A 115 11.24 4.60 8.56
N GLU A 116 11.57 3.44 8.01
CA GLU A 116 10.64 2.49 7.43
C GLU A 116 10.32 1.41 8.48
N ASP A 117 9.10 1.36 8.99
CA ASP A 117 8.61 0.20 9.73
C ASP A 117 7.25 -0.19 9.12
N VAL A 118 7.27 -1.17 8.21
CA VAL A 118 6.06 -1.73 7.58
C VAL A 118 5.48 -2.78 8.51
N VAL A 119 4.75 -2.32 9.51
CA VAL A 119 3.85 -3.18 10.28
C VAL A 119 2.46 -2.56 10.15
N ILE A 120 1.56 -3.25 9.48
CA ILE A 120 0.14 -2.87 9.48
C ILE A 120 -0.45 -3.42 10.77
N ARG A 121 -0.65 -2.57 11.78
CA ARG A 121 -1.48 -2.94 12.93
C ARG A 121 -2.96 -2.93 12.53
N ALA A 122 -3.53 -4.12 12.44
CA ALA A 122 -4.94 -4.37 12.13
C ALA A 122 -5.47 -5.48 13.04
N LYS A 123 -6.74 -5.38 13.45
CA LYS A 123 -7.39 -6.38 14.32
C LYS A 123 -7.69 -7.72 13.63
N GLY A 124 -7.60 -7.80 12.30
CA GLY A 124 -7.80 -9.04 11.54
C GLY A 124 -7.55 -8.89 10.06
#